data_AF-G5QJC0-F1
#
_entry.id   AF-G5QJC0-F1
#
_cell.length_a   1.000
_cell.length_b   1.000
_cell.length_c   1.000
_cell.angle_alpha   90.00
_cell.angle_beta   90.00
_cell.angle_gamma   90.00
#
_symmetry.space_group_name_H-M   'P 1'
#
loop_
_entity.id
_entity.type
_entity.pdbx_description
1 polymer ?
#
loop_
_entity_poly.entity_id
_entity_poly.type
_entity_poly.pdbx_seq_one_letter_code
_entity_poly.pdbx_strand_id
1 'polypeptide(L)'
;MQNYAWGSKTALTELYGIANPQQQPMAELWMGAHPKSSSRITTANGETVSLRDAIEKNKTAMLGEAVANHFGELPFLFKVLCAAQPL
;
A
#
# COMPACT_ATOMS: atom_id res chain seq x y z
N MET A 1 -5.36 2.48 3.15
CA MET A 1 -6.63 1.74 3.13
C MET A 1 -7.51 2.39 2.08
N GLN A 2 -8.16 1.63 1.20
CA GLN A 2 -9.19 2.16 0.30
C GLN A 2 -10.56 1.78 0.85
N ASN A 3 -11.39 2.78 1.12
CA ASN A 3 -12.69 2.59 1.76
C ASN A 3 -13.85 2.58 0.75
N TYR A 4 -13.74 1.78 -0.32
CA TYR A 4 -14.78 1.69 -1.35
C TYR A 4 -16.06 1.02 -0.81
N ALA A 5 -17.22 1.44 -1.33
CA ALA A 5 -18.54 1.06 -0.80
C ALA A 5 -18.81 -0.46 -0.77
N TRP A 6 -18.18 -1.22 -1.66
CA TRP A 6 -18.31 -2.69 -1.75
C TRP A 6 -17.46 -3.44 -0.72
N GLY A 7 -16.57 -2.76 0.00
CA GLY A 7 -15.62 -3.37 0.93
C GLY A 7 -16.28 -3.92 2.20
N SER A 8 -15.70 -4.99 2.74
CA SER A 8 -16.10 -5.51 4.05
C SER A 8 -15.75 -4.53 5.18
N LYS A 9 -16.65 -4.37 6.15
CA LYS A 9 -16.40 -3.56 7.36
C LYS A 9 -15.56 -4.29 8.41
N THR A 10 -15.49 -5.63 8.35
CA THR A 10 -14.91 -6.44 9.45
C THR A 10 -13.76 -7.34 9.02
N ALA A 11 -13.66 -7.75 7.75
CA ALA A 11 -12.71 -8.78 7.33
C ALA A 11 -11.26 -8.50 7.74
N LEU A 12 -10.75 -7.28 7.55
CA LEU A 12 -9.38 -6.92 7.95
C LEU A 12 -9.22 -6.76 9.48
N THR A 13 -10.29 -6.44 10.18
CA THR A 13 -10.31 -6.41 11.65
C THR A 13 -10.25 -7.83 12.21
N GLU A 14 -11.05 -8.75 11.67
CA GLU A 14 -11.11 -10.15 12.10
C GLU A 14 -9.82 -10.92 11.77
N LEU A 15 -9.28 -10.75 10.56
CA LEU A 15 -8.09 -11.48 10.12
C LEU A 15 -6.79 -10.94 10.70
N TYR A 16 -6.68 -9.62 10.88
CA TYR A 16 -5.41 -8.96 11.17
C TYR A 16 -5.46 -7.97 12.33
N GLY A 17 -6.60 -7.83 13.01
CA GLY A 17 -6.76 -6.89 14.13
C GLY A 17 -6.73 -5.41 13.71
N ILE A 18 -6.91 -5.09 12.43
CA ILE A 18 -6.89 -3.70 11.96
C ILE A 18 -8.09 -2.94 12.54
N ALA A 19 -7.81 -1.87 13.29
CA ALA A 19 -8.84 -1.06 13.92
C ALA A 19 -9.75 -0.38 12.89
N ASN A 20 -11.06 -0.48 13.11
CA ASN A 20 -12.09 0.19 12.31
C ASN A 20 -13.22 0.76 13.20
N PRO A 21 -12.92 1.70 14.11
CA PRO A 21 -13.91 2.20 15.07
C PRO A 21 -15.08 2.94 14.40
N GLN A 22 -14.87 3.55 13.23
CA GLN A 22 -15.92 4.21 12.45
C GLN A 22 -16.72 3.25 11.55
N GLN A 23 -16.43 1.95 11.57
CA GLN A 23 -17.14 0.93 10.79
C GLN A 23 -17.23 1.26 9.29
N GLN A 24 -16.15 1.80 8.73
CA GLN A 24 -16.06 2.11 7.31
C GLN A 24 -15.84 0.82 6.50
N PRO A 25 -16.36 0.72 5.27
CA PRO A 25 -15.96 -0.33 4.34
C PRO A 25 -14.44 -0.33 4.17
N MET A 26 -13.78 -1.47 4.27
CA MET A 26 -12.34 -1.64 4.03
C MET A 26 -12.17 -2.57 2.84
N ALA A 27 -12.07 -1.98 1.65
CA ALA A 27 -12.15 -2.70 0.39
C ALA A 27 -10.79 -3.26 -0.04
N GLU A 28 -9.76 -2.42 0.04
CA GLU A 28 -8.39 -2.78 -0.38
C GLU A 28 -7.35 -2.27 0.62
N LEU A 29 -6.48 -3.17 1.08
CA LEU A 29 -5.23 -2.82 1.74
C LEU A 29 -4.11 -2.82 0.70
N TRP A 30 -3.50 -1.66 0.45
CA TRP A 30 -2.44 -1.49 -0.54
C TRP A 30 -1.05 -1.56 0.10
N MET A 31 -0.18 -2.35 -0.54
CA MET A 31 1.23 -2.48 -0.21
C MET A 31 2.04 -2.19 -1.49
N GLY A 32 2.69 -1.04 -1.52
CA GLY A 32 3.51 -0.64 -2.66
C GLY A 32 3.65 0.88 -2.81
N ALA A 33 4.14 1.30 -3.97
CA ALA A 33 4.54 2.68 -4.26
C ALA A 33 3.62 3.38 -5.26
N HIS A 34 2.32 3.05 -5.25
CA HIS A 34 1.35 3.59 -6.22
C HIS A 34 1.18 5.12 -6.05
N PRO A 35 1.21 5.91 -7.14
CA PRO A 35 1.25 7.38 -7.06
C PRO A 35 0.03 8.01 -6.35
N LYS A 36 -1.15 7.39 -6.45
CA LYS A 36 -2.37 7.88 -5.77
C LYS A 36 -2.37 7.65 -4.25
N SER A 37 -1.63 6.66 -3.74
CA SER A 37 -1.62 6.30 -2.32
C SER A 37 -0.47 5.34 -2.03
N SER A 38 0.74 5.89 -1.94
CA SER A 38 1.93 5.12 -1.63
C SER A 38 1.89 4.66 -0.17
N SER A 39 2.35 3.43 0.09
CA SER A 39 2.77 3.04 1.44
C SER A 39 3.83 4.01 1.96
N ARG A 40 3.98 4.07 3.28
CA ARG A 40 4.95 4.93 3.95
C ARG A 40 5.92 4.10 4.76
N ILE A 41 7.15 4.58 4.90
CA ILE A 41 8.21 3.94 5.69
C ILE A 41 8.75 4.94 6.71
N THR A 42 9.23 4.43 7.82
CA THR A 42 9.95 5.21 8.82
C THR A 42 11.45 5.12 8.53
N THR A 43 12.09 6.27 8.34
CA THR A 43 13.53 6.37 8.11
C THR A 43 14.32 6.23 9.41
N ALA A 44 15.64 6.09 9.30
CA ALA A 44 16.52 5.93 10.47
C ALA A 44 16.50 7.12 11.45
N ASN A 45 16.17 8.33 10.97
CA ASN A 45 15.96 9.53 11.79
C ASN A 45 14.53 9.63 12.37
N GLY A 46 13.68 8.61 12.19
CA GLY A 46 12.32 8.55 12.72
C GLY A 46 11.26 9.28 11.90
N GLU A 47 11.63 9.90 10.77
CA GLU A 47 10.69 10.57 9.88
C GLU A 47 9.87 9.53 9.09
N THR A 48 8.58 9.81 8.90
CA THR A 48 7.75 8.97 8.01
C THR A 48 7.71 9.59 6.62
N VAL A 49 8.17 8.86 5.61
CA VAL A 49 8.21 9.31 4.20
C VAL A 49 7.41 8.39 3.29
N SER A 50 7.02 8.88 2.11
CA SER A 50 6.43 8.06 1.05
C SER A 50 7.44 7.02 0.55
N LEU A 51 7.03 5.75 0.44
CA LEU A 51 7.85 4.71 -0.18
C LEU A 51 8.19 5.07 -1.63
N ARG A 52 7.25 5.65 -2.38
CA ARG A 52 7.50 6.13 -3.74
C ARG A 52 8.62 7.17 -3.78
N ASP A 53 8.60 8.15 -2.88
CA ASP A 53 9.61 9.22 -2.86
C ASP A 53 10.98 8.69 -2.43
N ALA A 54 11.00 7.71 -1.51
CA ALA A 54 12.23 7.03 -1.12
C ALA A 54 12.84 6.27 -2.30
N ILE A 55 12.01 5.52 -3.04
CA ILE A 55 12.44 4.79 -4.26
C ILE A 55 12.95 5.77 -5.32
N GLU A 56 12.25 6.87 -5.56
CA GLU A 56 12.64 7.86 -6.58
C GLU A 56 14.02 8.46 -6.28
N LYS A 57 14.32 8.73 -4.99
CA LYS A 57 15.62 9.25 -4.56
C LYS A 57 16.76 8.24 -4.67
N ASN A 58 16.48 6.94 -4.68
CA ASN A 58 17.52 5.90 -4.70
C ASN A 58 17.07 4.61 -5.41
N LYS A 59 16.70 4.73 -6.70
CA LYS A 59 16.07 3.65 -7.49
C LYS A 59 16.89 2.37 -7.53
N THR A 60 18.15 2.45 -7.95
CA THR A 60 19.00 1.27 -8.08
C THR A 60 19.23 0.57 -6.74
N ALA A 61 19.39 1.31 -5.65
CA ALA A 61 19.59 0.69 -4.34
C ALA A 61 18.32 0.02 -3.79
N MET A 62 17.14 0.58 -4.07
CA MET A 62 15.87 0.05 -3.55
C MET A 62 15.22 -1.01 -4.45
N LEU A 63 15.37 -0.87 -5.78
CA LEU A 63 14.75 -1.75 -6.77
C LEU A 63 15.73 -2.81 -7.32
N GLY A 64 17.04 -2.56 -7.20
CA GLY A 64 18.06 -3.26 -7.97
C GLY A 64 18.18 -2.72 -9.40
N GLU A 65 19.35 -2.90 -10.01
CA GLU A 65 19.69 -2.35 -11.33
C GLU A 65 18.73 -2.82 -12.43
N ALA A 66 18.41 -4.12 -12.47
CA ALA A 66 17.53 -4.69 -13.49
C ALA A 66 16.13 -4.04 -13.50
N VAL A 67 15.52 -3.88 -12.32
CA VAL A 67 14.18 -3.29 -12.20
C VAL A 67 14.22 -1.79 -12.42
N ALA A 68 15.24 -1.09 -11.90
CA ALA A 68 15.42 0.33 -12.10
C ALA A 68 15.59 0.68 -13.59
N ASN A 69 16.38 -0.10 -14.33
CA ASN A 69 16.62 0.12 -15.76
C ASN A 69 15.42 -0.28 -16.63
N HIS A 70 14.72 -1.36 -16.29
CA HIS A 70 13.61 -1.86 -17.11
C HIS A 70 12.30 -1.13 -16.87
N PHE A 71 11.96 -0.82 -15.61
CA PHE A 71 10.66 -0.25 -15.23
C PHE A 71 10.75 1.20 -14.74
N GLY A 72 11.88 1.62 -14.15
CA GLY A 72 12.05 2.97 -13.61
C GLY A 72 11.26 3.28 -12.33
N GLU A 73 10.45 2.33 -11.84
CA GLU A 73 9.67 2.40 -10.60
C GLU A 73 9.36 0.99 -10.07
N LEU A 74 8.64 0.88 -8.93
CA LEU A 74 8.19 -0.41 -8.41
C LEU A 74 7.11 -1.02 -9.33
N PRO A 75 7.36 -2.15 -10.01
CA PRO A 75 6.52 -2.60 -11.14
C PRO A 75 5.30 -3.43 -10.72
N PHE A 76 4.87 -3.31 -9.47
CA PHE A 76 3.72 -4.03 -8.96
C PHE A 76 3.00 -3.22 -7.88
N LEU A 77 1.72 -3.52 -7.70
CA LEU A 77 0.92 -3.11 -6.56
C LEU A 77 0.35 -4.36 -5.91
N PHE A 78 0.76 -4.63 -4.67
CA PHE A 78 0.24 -5.76 -3.92
C PHE A 78 -0.96 -5.34 -3.08
N LYS A 79 -1.98 -6.21 -3.04
CA LYS A 79 -3.25 -5.90 -2.38
C LYS A 79 -3.79 -7.09 -1.60
N VAL A 80 -4.43 -6.80 -0.48
CA VAL A 80 -5.48 -7.66 0.10
C VAL A 80 -6.83 -7.08 -0.30
N LEU A 81 -7.67 -7.92 -0.91
CA LEU A 81 -9.02 -7.57 -1.37
C LEU A 81 -10.05 -8.17 -0.41
N CYS A 82 -10.97 -7.34 0.11
CA CYS A 82 -12.04 -7.78 0.99
C CYS A 82 -13.41 -7.47 0.37
N ALA A 83 -13.76 -8.21 -0.68
CA ALA A 83 -15.02 -8.06 -1.39
C ALA A 83 -16.20 -8.59 -0.54
N ALA A 84 -17.03 -7.69 0.00
CA ALA A 84 -18.28 -8.06 0.69
C ALA A 84 -19.48 -8.11 -0.27
N GLN A 85 -19.29 -7.64 -1.50
CA GLN A 85 -20.26 -7.66 -2.59
C GLN A 85 -19.55 -8.16 -3.87
N PRO A 86 -20.27 -8.79 -4.81
CA PRO A 86 -19.75 -9.04 -6.15
C PRO A 86 -19.23 -7.75 -6.80
N LEU A 87 -18.12 -7.86 -7.53
CA LEU A 87 -17.44 -6.74 -8.20
C LEU A 87 -17.76 -6.68 -9.69
#